data_AF-A0A3S8WML8-F1
#
_entry.id   AF-A0A3S8WML8-F1
#
_cell.length_a   1.000
_cell.length_b   1.000
_cell.length_c   1.000
_cell.angle_alpha   90.00
_cell.angle_beta   90.00
_cell.angle_gamma   90.00
#
_symmetry.space_group_name_H-M   'P 1'
#
loop_
_entity.id
_entity.type
_entity.pdbx_description
1 polymer ?
#
loop_
_entity_poly.entity_id
_entity_poly.type
_entity_poly.pdbx_seq_one_letter_code
_entity_poly.pdbx_strand_id
1 'polypeptide(L)'
;MRECPSTSRRSPPIRPCPSPAGTSTGRRHQTTQTLRDRQPPTSGAHGGAPWPHPVPEEDIMATSAAARTAARAEREQQILDHARAAPMAPRWIFTLQGWNTYVREMIKRPELADSAPLGTPVTSDDPRLRYHGHLLLVPNPPFDAALLKTHRLLLANRNRREGLMDRVIDGPPGTGKTFLLRAIGREFQTKIEEMHDDRIPVVHIMAPQDADNIVNWVWAIAEFLGLAPAPLTEDEIRQPRRTPDLSQSVWHVLERRWTQLLLVDGMQRVHPDQLVPVLHYFDFLREQLGITTAFCGTGAREIVRAARVKADGLSEAHESLSLRAPVITGEDGKQHRVLPQADPSRLPVTWLDPIPLYDGDQDTWPSVLRGFEEALCLHQLSPHALVGEAKYLHRRTGGYLRLLSQLICQAAITAIEEGLEDITKELLEDIDIGG
;
A
#
# COMPACT_ATOMS: atom_id res chain seq x y z
N MET A 1 50.15 33.08 12.31
CA MET A 1 50.04 34.51 11.91
C MET A 1 49.52 34.59 10.49
N ARG A 2 48.22 34.86 10.35
CA ARG A 2 47.62 35.79 9.37
C ARG A 2 46.11 35.73 9.61
N GLU A 3 45.65 36.82 10.22
CA GLU A 3 44.27 37.09 10.60
C GLU A 3 43.44 37.61 9.42
N CYS A 4 42.12 37.62 9.67
CA CYS A 4 41.06 38.49 9.17
C CYS A 4 39.98 37.80 8.30
N PRO A 5 38.70 38.23 8.40
CA PRO A 5 38.01 38.74 9.58
C PRO A 5 36.57 38.20 9.75
N SER A 6 36.08 38.33 10.98
CA SER A 6 34.69 38.15 11.39
C SER A 6 33.74 39.16 10.73
N THR A 7 32.65 38.68 10.13
CA THR A 7 31.50 39.52 9.77
C THR A 7 30.24 39.08 10.51
N SER A 8 29.78 40.00 11.35
CA SER A 8 28.60 39.91 12.20
C SER A 8 27.30 39.83 11.40
N ARG A 9 26.42 38.90 11.81
CA ARG A 9 25.01 38.86 11.43
C ARG A 9 24.31 40.17 11.82
N ARG A 10 23.61 40.81 10.88
CA ARG A 10 22.54 41.77 11.16
C ARG A 10 21.23 41.21 10.61
N SER A 11 20.29 40.93 11.51
CA SER A 11 18.91 40.57 11.20
C SER A 11 18.13 41.80 10.70
N PRO A 12 17.21 41.68 9.74
CA PRO A 12 16.30 42.76 9.36
C PRO A 12 15.10 42.85 10.34
N PRO A 13 14.44 44.02 10.45
CA PRO A 13 13.41 44.28 11.45
C PRO A 13 12.05 43.69 11.07
N ILE A 14 11.39 43.08 12.05
CA ILE A 14 10.00 42.60 11.99
C ILE A 14 9.08 43.83 12.13
N ARG A 15 8.23 44.08 11.13
CA ARG A 15 7.07 45.00 11.24
C ARG A 15 5.84 44.21 11.72
N PRO A 16 5.08 44.71 12.71
CA PRO A 16 3.83 44.08 13.14
C PRO A 16 2.67 44.45 12.20
N CYS A 17 1.85 43.46 11.83
CA CYS A 17 0.56 43.66 11.17
C CYS A 17 -0.52 44.09 12.18
N PRO A 18 -1.47 44.96 11.81
CA PRO A 18 -2.51 45.45 12.70
C PRO A 18 -3.73 44.52 12.74
N SER A 19 -4.31 44.35 13.92
CA SER A 19 -5.65 43.80 14.14
C SER A 19 -6.74 44.79 13.70
N PRO A 20 -7.92 44.33 13.28
CA PRO A 20 -9.13 45.15 13.31
C PRO A 20 -10.09 44.70 14.42
N ALA A 21 -10.34 45.59 15.38
CA ALA A 21 -11.68 45.81 15.93
C ALA A 21 -12.58 46.30 14.76
N GLY A 22 -13.83 45.89 14.55
CA GLY A 22 -14.92 45.71 15.50
C GLY A 22 -15.94 46.82 15.23
N THR A 23 -17.06 46.52 14.56
CA THR A 23 -18.29 47.30 14.73
C THR A 23 -19.54 46.50 14.43
N SER A 24 -20.42 46.53 15.41
CA SER A 24 -21.75 45.97 15.51
C SER A 24 -22.83 46.83 14.84
N THR A 25 -23.82 46.19 14.25
CA THR A 25 -25.23 46.59 14.20
C THR A 25 -26.03 45.28 14.11
N GLY A 26 -26.96 44.90 14.97
CA GLY A 26 -27.89 45.66 15.78
C GLY A 26 -29.31 45.41 15.25
N ARG A 27 -29.97 44.32 15.65
CA ARG A 27 -31.44 44.28 15.67
C ARG A 27 -31.97 43.30 16.72
N ARG A 28 -32.65 43.90 17.69
CA ARG A 28 -33.39 43.29 18.79
C ARG A 28 -34.67 42.66 18.25
N HIS A 29 -35.07 41.52 18.82
CA HIS A 29 -36.47 41.31 19.21
C HIS A 29 -36.49 40.59 20.56
N GLN A 30 -37.04 41.29 21.55
CA GLN A 30 -37.41 40.79 22.87
C GLN A 30 -38.82 40.21 22.78
N THR A 31 -39.07 39.09 23.46
CA THR A 31 -40.40 38.79 24.03
C THR A 31 -40.26 37.90 25.27
N THR A 32 -40.42 38.54 26.44
CA THR A 32 -41.13 38.11 27.68
C THR A 32 -41.01 36.66 28.17
N GLN A 33 -40.42 36.44 29.36
CA GLN A 33 -41.08 36.35 30.68
C GLN A 33 -42.04 35.15 30.82
N THR A 34 -41.73 34.20 31.70
CA THR A 34 -42.18 34.21 33.11
C THR A 34 -41.62 33.00 33.88
N LEU A 35 -40.84 33.28 34.92
CA LEU A 35 -40.71 32.41 36.10
C LEU A 35 -41.98 32.55 36.95
N ARG A 36 -42.48 31.45 37.51
CA ARG A 36 -43.24 31.47 38.76
C ARG A 36 -42.86 30.29 39.65
N ASP A 37 -42.34 30.66 40.80
CA ASP A 37 -42.21 29.89 42.03
C ASP A 37 -43.54 29.25 42.45
N ARG A 38 -43.47 27.98 42.87
CA ARG A 38 -44.34 27.43 43.92
C ARG A 38 -43.55 26.42 44.76
N GLN A 39 -43.40 26.75 46.04
CA GLN A 39 -42.99 25.85 47.12
C GLN A 39 -44.14 24.89 47.53
N PRO A 40 -43.85 23.81 48.27
CA PRO A 40 -44.60 22.55 48.26
C PRO A 40 -45.59 22.40 49.43
N PRO A 41 -46.43 21.34 49.45
CA PRO A 41 -46.98 20.81 50.68
C PRO A 41 -46.30 19.52 51.15
N THR A 42 -46.38 19.37 52.46
CA THR A 42 -45.86 18.41 53.42
C THR A 42 -46.23 16.93 53.21
N SER A 43 -45.22 16.08 53.50
CA SER A 43 -45.24 14.77 54.19
C SER A 43 -46.37 13.76 53.92
N GLY A 44 -45.98 12.63 53.33
CA GLY A 44 -46.64 11.33 53.48
C GLY A 44 -45.58 10.23 53.37
N ALA A 45 -45.25 9.60 54.49
CA ALA A 45 -44.25 8.55 54.59
C ALA A 45 -44.75 7.23 53.96
N HIS A 46 -43.96 6.58 53.11
CA HIS A 46 -43.93 5.11 52.95
C HIS A 46 -42.66 4.65 52.21
N GLY A 47 -41.88 3.76 52.85
CA GLY A 47 -41.08 2.67 52.24
C GLY A 47 -40.00 3.03 51.22
N GLY A 48 -38.81 3.42 51.69
CA GLY A 48 -37.61 3.48 50.85
C GLY A 48 -37.00 2.09 50.61
N ALA A 49 -37.13 1.58 49.37
CA ALA A 49 -36.14 0.67 48.81
C ALA A 49 -34.90 1.51 48.40
N PRO A 50 -33.66 0.98 48.50
CA PRO A 50 -32.50 1.74 48.08
C PRO A 50 -32.54 1.92 46.56
N TRP A 51 -32.52 3.17 46.09
CA TRP A 51 -32.25 3.48 44.70
C TRP A 51 -30.88 2.88 44.32
N PRO A 52 -30.74 2.19 43.18
CA PRO A 52 -29.42 1.78 42.73
C PRO A 52 -28.58 3.03 42.52
N HIS A 53 -27.42 3.08 43.17
CA HIS A 53 -26.44 4.13 42.95
C HIS A 53 -26.18 4.26 41.44
N PRO A 54 -26.08 5.49 40.89
CA PRO A 54 -25.61 5.64 39.52
C PRO A 54 -24.22 5.04 39.47
N VAL A 55 -24.05 3.97 38.68
CA VAL A 55 -22.73 3.44 38.34
C VAL A 55 -21.95 4.62 37.74
N PRO A 56 -20.73 4.92 38.21
CA PRO A 56 -19.95 6.02 37.66
C PRO A 56 -19.84 5.84 36.15
N GLU A 57 -20.12 6.88 35.35
CA GLU A 57 -20.01 6.81 33.88
C GLU A 57 -18.61 6.34 33.43
N GLU A 58 -17.59 6.55 34.25
CA GLU A 58 -16.22 6.04 34.08
C GLU A 58 -16.15 4.50 34.08
N ASP A 59 -16.88 3.82 34.96
CA ASP A 59 -16.89 2.35 35.03
C ASP A 59 -17.60 1.74 33.81
N ILE A 60 -18.67 2.36 33.31
CA ILE A 60 -19.39 1.89 32.11
C ILE A 60 -18.53 2.08 30.86
N MET A 61 -17.85 3.23 30.73
CA MET A 61 -16.92 3.52 29.62
C MET A 61 -15.70 2.60 29.63
N ALA A 62 -15.09 2.35 30.79
CA ALA A 62 -13.94 1.46 30.94
C ALA A 62 -14.31 0.00 30.65
N THR A 63 -15.47 -0.46 31.14
CA THR A 63 -16.00 -1.80 30.86
C THR A 63 -16.33 -1.98 29.37
N SER A 64 -16.88 -0.94 28.73
CA SER A 64 -17.16 -0.88 27.29
C SER A 64 -15.89 -0.90 26.42
N ALA A 65 -14.83 -0.21 26.85
CA ALA A 65 -13.54 -0.23 26.17
C ALA A 65 -12.86 -1.59 26.29
N ALA A 66 -12.83 -2.18 27.50
CA ALA A 66 -12.27 -3.51 27.74
C ALA A 66 -13.02 -4.60 26.97
N ALA A 67 -14.35 -4.54 26.90
CA ALA A 67 -15.16 -5.45 26.11
C ALA A 67 -14.86 -5.36 24.60
N ARG A 68 -14.64 -4.14 24.08
CA ARG A 68 -14.24 -3.94 22.67
C ARG A 68 -12.85 -4.50 22.38
N THR A 69 -11.91 -4.36 23.31
CA THR A 69 -10.55 -4.93 23.19
C THR A 69 -10.56 -6.47 23.23
N ALA A 70 -11.36 -7.07 24.12
CA ALA A 70 -11.49 -8.52 24.21
C ALA A 70 -12.15 -9.14 22.97
N ALA A 71 -13.25 -8.55 22.49
CA ALA A 71 -13.92 -8.98 21.26
C ALA A 71 -13.00 -8.87 20.03
N ARG A 72 -12.16 -7.82 19.99
CA ARG A 72 -11.11 -7.68 18.98
C ARG A 72 -10.10 -8.82 19.06
N ALA A 73 -9.55 -9.11 20.24
CA ALA A 73 -8.55 -10.17 20.42
C ALA A 73 -9.07 -11.58 20.05
N GLU A 74 -10.32 -11.90 20.41
CA GLU A 74 -10.94 -13.19 20.05
C GLU A 74 -11.14 -13.33 18.54
N ARG A 75 -11.61 -12.26 17.88
CA ARG A 75 -11.74 -12.19 16.42
C ARG A 75 -10.39 -12.35 15.73
N GLU A 76 -9.36 -11.69 16.25
CA GLU A 76 -7.98 -11.80 15.77
C GLU A 76 -7.47 -13.24 15.86
N GLN A 77 -7.74 -13.94 16.96
CA GLN A 77 -7.36 -15.33 17.14
C GLN A 77 -8.06 -16.26 16.14
N GLN A 78 -9.39 -16.11 15.96
CA GLN A 78 -10.16 -16.89 15.00
C GLN A 78 -9.67 -16.69 13.55
N ILE A 79 -9.27 -15.47 13.20
CA ILE A 79 -8.73 -15.13 11.88
C ILE A 79 -7.39 -15.83 11.64
N LEU A 80 -6.49 -15.82 12.64
CA LEU A 80 -5.19 -16.49 12.56
C LEU A 80 -5.33 -18.01 12.44
N ASP A 81 -6.27 -18.60 13.17
CA ASP A 81 -6.53 -20.04 13.10
C ASP A 81 -7.11 -20.44 11.74
N HIS A 82 -8.00 -19.63 11.16
CA HIS A 82 -8.51 -19.84 9.80
C HIS A 82 -7.40 -19.72 8.75
N ALA A 83 -6.50 -18.74 8.90
CA ALA A 83 -5.38 -18.54 7.98
C ALA A 83 -4.36 -19.68 7.96
N ARG A 84 -4.21 -20.41 9.07
CA ARG A 84 -3.40 -21.63 9.13
C ARG A 84 -4.04 -22.79 8.38
N ALA A 85 -5.36 -22.85 8.33
CA ALA A 85 -6.11 -23.95 7.72
C ALA A 85 -6.33 -23.76 6.20
N ALA A 86 -6.51 -22.52 5.72
CA ALA A 86 -6.78 -22.23 4.31
C ALA A 86 -6.22 -20.87 3.87
N PRO A 87 -5.86 -20.70 2.58
CA PRO A 87 -5.48 -19.41 2.05
C PRO A 87 -6.62 -18.40 2.22
N MET A 88 -6.29 -17.26 2.79
CA MET A 88 -7.26 -16.24 3.15
C MET A 88 -7.71 -15.41 1.94
N ALA A 89 -8.88 -14.79 2.06
CA ALA A 89 -9.43 -13.94 0.99
C ALA A 89 -8.41 -12.86 0.57
N PRO A 90 -8.26 -12.54 -0.73
CA PRO A 90 -7.23 -11.61 -1.23
C PRO A 90 -7.20 -10.23 -0.55
N ARG A 91 -8.35 -9.75 -0.05
CA ARG A 91 -8.46 -8.48 0.68
C ARG A 91 -7.68 -8.45 1.98
N TRP A 92 -7.34 -9.61 2.56
CA TRP A 92 -6.75 -9.69 3.88
C TRP A 92 -5.34 -9.07 3.97
N ILE A 93 -4.60 -9.07 2.86
CA ILE A 93 -3.28 -8.43 2.79
C ILE A 93 -3.31 -6.91 3.00
N PHE A 94 -4.49 -6.28 2.94
CA PHE A 94 -4.73 -4.87 3.25
C PHE A 94 -5.15 -4.65 4.71
N THR A 95 -4.83 -5.61 5.59
CA THR A 95 -4.91 -5.47 7.05
C THR A 95 -3.53 -5.66 7.64
N LEU A 96 -3.23 -5.02 8.78
CA LEU A 96 -1.94 -5.14 9.46
C LEU A 96 -1.59 -6.60 9.76
N GLN A 97 -2.56 -7.39 10.20
CA GLN A 97 -2.36 -8.80 10.50
C GLN A 97 -2.08 -9.63 9.25
N GLY A 98 -2.87 -9.44 8.18
CA GLY A 98 -2.65 -10.15 6.92
C GLY A 98 -1.32 -9.76 6.28
N TRP A 99 -0.93 -8.49 6.37
CA TRP A 99 0.37 -8.01 5.92
C TRP A 99 1.52 -8.63 6.73
N ASN A 100 1.46 -8.62 8.06
CA ASN A 100 2.49 -9.23 8.90
C ASN A 100 2.59 -10.75 8.66
N THR A 101 1.45 -11.41 8.45
CA THR A 101 1.41 -12.84 8.08
C THR A 101 2.15 -13.05 6.76
N TYR A 102 1.81 -12.27 5.73
CA TYR A 102 2.47 -12.32 4.41
C TYR A 102 3.99 -12.06 4.50
N VAL A 103 4.43 -11.09 5.30
CA VAL A 103 5.86 -10.77 5.46
C VAL A 103 6.63 -11.93 6.08
N ARG A 104 6.04 -12.57 7.10
CA ARG A 104 6.64 -13.66 7.89
C ARG A 104 6.41 -15.04 7.29
N GLU A 105 5.50 -15.16 6.32
CA GLU A 105 5.18 -16.40 5.63
C GLU A 105 6.37 -16.88 4.80
N MET A 106 6.92 -18.03 5.18
CA MET A 106 7.96 -18.71 4.42
C MET A 106 7.34 -19.92 3.73
N ILE A 107 7.06 -19.77 2.43
CA ILE A 107 6.61 -20.88 1.59
C ILE A 107 7.84 -21.75 1.32
N LYS A 108 7.97 -22.84 2.07
CA LYS A 108 9.04 -23.81 1.89
C LYS A 108 8.66 -24.81 0.82
N ARG A 109 9.62 -25.14 -0.04
CA ARG A 109 9.50 -26.25 -0.97
C ARG A 109 9.31 -27.55 -0.18
N PRO A 110 8.22 -28.32 -0.41
CA PRO A 110 8.04 -29.62 0.23
C PRO A 110 9.14 -30.59 -0.18
N GLU A 111 9.55 -31.47 0.73
CA GLU A 111 10.36 -32.64 0.36
C GLU A 111 9.45 -33.68 -0.30
N LEU A 112 9.92 -34.30 -1.39
CA LEU A 112 9.15 -35.33 -2.09
C LEU A 112 8.84 -36.54 -1.20
N ALA A 113 9.65 -36.77 -0.15
CA ALA A 113 9.41 -37.83 0.83
C ALA A 113 8.17 -37.58 1.72
N ASP A 114 7.76 -36.32 1.90
CA ASP A 114 6.58 -35.92 2.68
C ASP A 114 5.29 -35.92 1.85
N SER A 115 5.40 -36.24 0.56
CA SER A 115 4.31 -36.18 -0.42
C SER A 115 3.71 -37.57 -0.68
N ALA A 116 2.56 -37.62 -1.37
CA ALA A 116 1.99 -38.90 -1.78
C ALA A 116 3.01 -39.71 -2.62
N PRO A 117 3.26 -41.00 -2.30
CA PRO A 117 4.17 -41.82 -3.09
C PRO A 117 3.69 -41.98 -4.53
N LEU A 118 4.65 -42.14 -5.44
CA LEU A 118 4.36 -42.37 -6.85
C LEU A 118 3.41 -43.57 -7.03
N GLY A 119 2.36 -43.39 -7.83
CA GLY A 119 1.35 -44.42 -8.12
C GLY A 119 0.28 -44.59 -7.05
N THR A 120 0.28 -43.75 -6.00
CA THR A 120 -0.82 -43.68 -5.03
C THR A 120 -1.76 -42.51 -5.36
N PRO A 121 -3.07 -42.61 -5.06
CA PRO A 121 -3.98 -41.50 -5.24
C PRO A 121 -3.56 -40.29 -4.40
N VAL A 122 -3.42 -39.13 -5.04
CA VAL A 122 -3.14 -37.88 -4.35
C VAL A 122 -4.40 -37.38 -3.64
N THR A 123 -4.26 -37.01 -2.37
CA THR A 123 -5.35 -36.41 -1.59
C THR A 123 -5.24 -34.88 -1.61
N SER A 124 -6.33 -34.18 -1.31
CA SER A 124 -6.36 -32.71 -1.24
C SER A 124 -5.41 -32.11 -0.20
N ASP A 125 -4.90 -32.92 0.74
CA ASP A 125 -3.96 -32.50 1.77
C ASP A 125 -2.48 -32.65 1.35
N ASP A 126 -2.19 -33.09 0.12
CA ASP A 126 -0.82 -33.16 -0.38
C ASP A 126 -0.17 -31.76 -0.34
N PRO A 127 0.97 -31.60 0.34
CA PRO A 127 1.61 -30.31 0.54
C PRO A 127 2.04 -29.66 -0.77
N ARG A 128 2.27 -30.45 -1.83
CA ARG A 128 2.66 -29.95 -3.16
C ARG A 128 1.53 -29.20 -3.85
N LEU A 129 0.27 -29.64 -3.67
CA LEU A 129 -0.89 -28.94 -4.23
C LEU A 129 -1.00 -27.53 -3.64
N ARG A 130 -0.87 -27.42 -2.31
CA ARG A 130 -0.85 -26.12 -1.62
C ARG A 130 0.34 -25.28 -2.06
N TYR A 131 1.54 -25.87 -2.13
CA TYR A 131 2.76 -25.19 -2.56
C TYR A 131 2.64 -24.63 -3.99
N HIS A 132 2.15 -25.42 -4.95
CA HIS A 132 1.95 -24.99 -6.34
C HIS A 132 0.77 -24.04 -6.52
N GLY A 133 -0.18 -24.00 -5.58
CA GLY A 133 -1.21 -22.97 -5.52
C GLY A 133 -0.69 -21.57 -5.17
N HIS A 134 0.53 -21.45 -4.64
CA HIS A 134 1.17 -20.16 -4.39
C HIS A 134 1.93 -19.65 -5.62
N LEU A 135 1.95 -18.33 -5.79
CA LEU A 135 2.82 -17.69 -6.79
C LEU A 135 4.28 -17.87 -6.36
N LEU A 136 5.01 -18.74 -7.05
CA LEU A 136 6.42 -18.99 -6.76
C LEU A 136 7.27 -17.79 -7.20
N LEU A 137 7.99 -17.17 -6.25
CA LEU A 137 8.99 -16.15 -6.55
C LEU A 137 10.19 -16.85 -7.19
N VAL A 138 10.31 -16.74 -8.50
CA VAL A 138 11.48 -17.24 -9.23
C VAL A 138 12.43 -16.09 -9.55
N PRO A 139 13.75 -16.36 -9.66
CA PRO A 139 14.71 -15.39 -10.16
C PRO A 139 14.23 -14.74 -11.47
N ASN A 140 14.21 -13.42 -11.50
CA ASN A 140 13.73 -12.64 -12.63
C ASN A 140 14.58 -11.38 -12.75
N PRO A 141 15.63 -11.37 -13.61
CA PRO A 141 16.61 -10.30 -13.62
C PRO A 141 16.02 -8.88 -13.80
N PRO A 142 15.05 -8.64 -14.70
CA PRO A 142 14.32 -7.37 -14.76
C PRO A 142 13.66 -6.97 -13.43
N PHE A 143 13.02 -7.92 -12.75
CA PHE A 143 12.38 -7.71 -11.45
C PHE A 143 13.41 -7.42 -10.36
N ASP A 144 14.52 -8.17 -10.31
CA ASP A 144 15.58 -7.99 -9.31
C ASP A 144 16.26 -6.62 -9.47
N ALA A 145 16.49 -6.19 -10.71
CA ALA A 145 17.00 -4.85 -11.00
C ALA A 145 16.01 -3.75 -10.58
N ALA A 146 14.71 -3.97 -10.79
CA ALA A 146 13.64 -3.06 -10.38
C ALA A 146 13.52 -2.95 -8.84
N LEU A 147 13.61 -4.08 -8.15
CA LEU A 147 13.63 -4.19 -6.69
C LEU A 147 14.85 -3.46 -6.11
N LEU A 148 16.05 -3.72 -6.64
CA LEU A 148 17.29 -3.07 -6.21
C LEU A 148 17.24 -1.55 -6.40
N LYS A 149 16.75 -1.06 -7.54
CA LYS A 149 16.59 0.38 -7.79
C LYS A 149 15.67 1.03 -6.77
N THR A 150 14.58 0.36 -6.41
CA THR A 150 13.62 0.89 -5.44
C THR A 150 14.17 0.84 -4.02
N HIS A 151 14.85 -0.23 -3.64
CA HIS A 151 15.53 -0.34 -2.36
C HIS A 151 16.55 0.80 -2.16
N ARG A 152 17.36 1.11 -3.19
CA ARG A 152 18.31 2.24 -3.15
C ARG A 152 17.63 3.59 -2.94
N LEU A 153 16.46 3.81 -3.54
CA LEU A 153 15.68 5.03 -3.33
C LEU A 153 15.19 5.13 -1.88
N LEU A 154 14.64 4.04 -1.32
CA LEU A 154 14.17 4.02 0.07
C LEU A 154 15.30 4.26 1.06
N LEU A 155 16.49 3.69 0.81
CA LEU A 155 17.69 3.98 1.59
C LEU A 155 18.12 5.45 1.48
N ALA A 156 18.05 6.04 0.28
CA ALA A 156 18.38 7.45 0.08
C ALA A 156 17.39 8.36 0.83
N ASN A 157 16.10 8.00 0.85
CA ASN A 157 15.07 8.72 1.59
C ASN A 157 15.28 8.60 3.11
N ARG A 158 15.66 7.41 3.62
CA ARG A 158 15.84 7.17 5.07
C ARG A 158 16.81 8.13 5.77
N ASN A 159 17.84 8.60 5.07
CA ASN A 159 18.86 9.50 5.62
C ASN A 159 18.60 10.98 5.31
N ARG A 160 17.49 11.31 4.65
CA ARG A 160 17.11 12.69 4.31
C ARG A 160 16.15 13.24 5.35
N ARG A 161 16.33 14.52 5.67
CA ARG A 161 15.38 15.30 6.46
C ARG A 161 14.34 16.01 5.59
N GLU A 162 14.70 16.30 4.35
CA GLU A 162 13.90 17.04 3.37
C GLU A 162 14.12 16.45 1.97
N GLY A 163 13.22 16.72 1.02
CA GLY A 163 13.37 16.28 -0.36
C GLY A 163 13.26 14.75 -0.52
N LEU A 164 12.39 14.13 0.27
CA LEU A 164 11.97 12.75 0.11
C LEU A 164 11.20 12.60 -1.20
N MET A 165 11.51 11.55 -1.95
CA MET A 165 10.92 11.31 -3.26
C MET A 165 10.02 10.08 -3.21
N ASP A 166 8.76 10.25 -3.63
CA ASP A 166 7.85 9.13 -3.87
C ASP A 166 8.31 8.28 -5.04
N ARG A 167 7.80 7.05 -5.12
CA ARG A 167 8.11 6.09 -6.17
C ARG A 167 6.85 5.73 -6.94
N VAL A 168 6.99 5.51 -8.24
CA VAL A 168 5.92 4.91 -9.06
C VAL A 168 6.38 3.57 -9.61
N ILE A 169 5.51 2.57 -9.60
CA ILE A 169 5.65 1.28 -10.26
C ILE A 169 4.54 1.17 -11.30
N ASP A 170 4.92 1.15 -12.57
CA ASP A 170 4.00 1.16 -13.72
C ASP A 170 4.38 0.08 -14.74
N GLY A 171 3.48 -0.18 -15.68
CA GLY A 171 3.59 -1.17 -16.73
C GLY A 171 2.24 -1.84 -17.06
N PRO A 172 2.20 -2.63 -18.15
CA PRO A 172 0.99 -3.35 -18.57
C PRO A 172 0.40 -4.27 -17.48
N PRO A 173 -0.90 -4.61 -17.52
CA PRO A 173 -1.51 -5.54 -16.57
C PRO A 173 -0.80 -6.92 -16.59
N GLY A 174 -0.63 -7.54 -15.42
CA GLY A 174 -0.07 -8.91 -15.35
C GLY A 174 1.47 -9.03 -15.42
N THR A 175 2.22 -7.92 -15.47
CA THR A 175 3.70 -7.93 -15.47
C THR A 175 4.34 -8.09 -14.08
N GLY A 176 3.55 -8.28 -13.02
CA GLY A 176 4.08 -8.48 -11.66
C GLY A 176 4.26 -7.21 -10.81
N LYS A 177 3.64 -6.08 -11.18
CA LYS A 177 3.76 -4.80 -10.44
C LYS A 177 3.37 -4.87 -8.97
N THR A 178 2.18 -5.39 -8.66
CA THR A 178 1.72 -5.60 -7.28
C THR A 178 2.68 -6.52 -6.52
N PHE A 179 3.22 -7.52 -7.20
CA PHE A 179 4.17 -8.44 -6.60
C PHE A 179 5.51 -7.75 -6.27
N LEU A 180 6.02 -6.89 -7.17
CA LEU A 180 7.18 -6.04 -6.90
C LEU A 180 6.93 -5.09 -5.72
N LEU A 181 5.78 -4.41 -5.70
CA LEU A 181 5.39 -3.50 -4.61
C LEU A 181 5.43 -4.22 -3.26
N ARG A 182 4.89 -5.45 -3.20
CA ARG A 182 4.86 -6.26 -1.99
C ARG A 182 6.24 -6.79 -1.61
N ALA A 183 7.08 -7.18 -2.57
CA ALA A 183 8.46 -7.59 -2.32
C ALA A 183 9.27 -6.44 -1.70
N ILE A 184 9.11 -5.21 -2.22
CA ILE A 184 9.72 -3.99 -1.65
C ILE A 184 9.27 -3.81 -0.20
N GLY A 185 7.96 -3.86 0.05
CA GLY A 185 7.41 -3.73 1.40
C GLY A 185 7.93 -4.79 2.36
N ARG A 186 7.96 -6.05 1.91
CA ARG A 186 8.44 -7.19 2.68
C ARG A 186 9.90 -7.00 3.10
N GLU A 187 10.79 -6.74 2.15
CA GLU A 187 12.21 -6.51 2.46
C GLU A 187 12.41 -5.31 3.40
N PHE A 188 11.66 -4.23 3.17
CA PHE A 188 11.76 -3.03 3.99
C PHE A 188 11.32 -3.30 5.45
N GLN A 189 10.21 -4.03 5.63
CA GLN A 189 9.74 -4.41 6.95
C GLN A 189 10.70 -5.37 7.63
N THR A 190 11.14 -6.44 6.95
CA THR A 190 12.07 -7.43 7.52
C THR A 190 13.33 -6.76 8.05
N LYS A 191 13.94 -5.85 7.29
CA LYS A 191 15.11 -5.08 7.72
C LYS A 191 14.86 -4.23 8.97
N ILE A 192 13.65 -3.68 9.14
CA ILE A 192 13.32 -2.89 10.33
C ILE A 192 13.01 -3.79 11.52
N GLU A 193 12.31 -4.90 11.31
CA GLU A 193 12.01 -5.90 12.36
C GLU A 193 13.29 -6.51 12.95
N GLU A 194 14.37 -6.67 12.17
CA GLU A 194 15.69 -7.08 12.67
C GLU A 194 16.27 -6.16 13.75
N MET A 195 15.90 -4.87 13.73
CA MET A 195 16.37 -3.86 14.70
C MET A 195 15.31 -3.52 15.75
N HIS A 196 14.02 -3.65 15.41
CA HIS A 196 12.90 -3.16 16.22
C HIS A 196 11.65 -4.04 16.06
N ASP A 197 11.26 -4.73 17.14
CA ASP A 197 10.16 -5.73 17.12
C ASP A 197 8.74 -5.10 17.19
N ASP A 198 8.63 -3.86 17.67
CA ASP A 198 7.33 -3.21 17.97
C ASP A 198 6.98 -2.05 17.00
N ARG A 199 7.29 -2.21 15.71
CA ARG A 199 7.07 -1.17 14.68
C ARG A 199 6.06 -1.60 13.63
N ILE A 200 5.45 -0.61 12.97
CA ILE A 200 4.63 -0.82 11.76
C ILE A 200 5.31 -0.03 10.64
N PRO A 201 6.42 -0.54 10.08
CA PRO A 201 7.20 0.23 9.12
C PRO A 201 6.48 0.46 7.79
N VAL A 202 5.57 -0.45 7.43
CA VAL A 202 4.86 -0.47 6.14
C VAL A 202 3.35 -0.46 6.37
N VAL A 203 2.68 0.41 5.62
CA VAL A 203 1.23 0.40 5.46
C VAL A 203 0.92 0.09 4.00
N HIS A 204 0.08 -0.92 3.74
CA HIS A 204 -0.28 -1.33 2.39
C HIS A 204 -1.78 -1.22 2.18
N ILE A 205 -2.19 -0.28 1.32
CA ILE A 205 -3.58 0.00 1.03
C ILE A 205 -3.89 -0.21 -0.46
N MET A 206 -5.13 -0.57 -0.73
CA MET A 206 -5.70 -0.48 -2.07
C MET A 206 -6.25 0.92 -2.26
N ALA A 207 -5.99 1.53 -3.41
CA ALA A 207 -6.61 2.80 -3.78
C ALA A 207 -8.15 2.68 -3.72
N PRO A 208 -8.84 3.56 -2.97
CA PRO A 208 -10.29 3.55 -2.86
C PRO A 208 -10.96 3.74 -4.22
N GLN A 209 -12.18 3.21 -4.39
CA GLN A 209 -12.99 3.45 -5.60
C GLN A 209 -13.50 4.90 -5.65
N ASP A 210 -13.93 5.44 -4.51
CA ASP A 210 -14.38 6.83 -4.35
C ASP A 210 -13.21 7.70 -3.84
N ALA A 211 -12.22 7.90 -4.73
CA ALA A 211 -10.94 8.51 -4.37
C ALA A 211 -10.98 10.03 -4.20
N ASP A 212 -12.09 10.69 -4.54
CA ASP A 212 -12.33 12.14 -4.42
C ASP A 212 -12.43 12.62 -2.98
N ASN A 213 -12.77 11.74 -2.04
CA ASN A 213 -12.88 12.07 -0.63
C ASN A 213 -11.64 11.59 0.15
N ILE A 214 -10.88 12.54 0.70
CA ILE A 214 -9.73 12.28 1.58
C ILE A 214 -10.07 11.32 2.73
N VAL A 215 -11.29 11.38 3.25
CA VAL A 215 -11.76 10.52 4.33
C VAL A 215 -11.69 9.05 3.93
N ASN A 216 -11.96 8.70 2.66
CA ASN A 216 -11.89 7.32 2.19
C ASN A 216 -10.46 6.77 2.15
N TRP A 217 -9.47 7.63 1.88
CA TRP A 217 -8.05 7.25 1.92
C TRP A 217 -7.55 7.08 3.35
N VAL A 218 -7.92 8.02 4.24
CA VAL A 218 -7.66 7.90 5.68
C VAL A 218 -8.31 6.63 6.22
N TRP A 219 -9.51 6.30 5.76
CA TRP A 219 -10.20 5.07 6.09
C TRP A 219 -9.47 3.82 5.61
N ALA A 220 -8.95 3.79 4.38
CA ALA A 220 -8.17 2.65 3.91
C ALA A 220 -6.93 2.41 4.79
N ILE A 221 -6.28 3.49 5.26
CA ILE A 221 -5.16 3.40 6.21
C ILE A 221 -5.67 2.95 7.59
N ALA A 222 -6.79 3.48 8.07
CA ALA A 222 -7.38 3.11 9.36
C ALA A 222 -7.85 1.64 9.39
N GLU A 223 -8.43 1.13 8.30
CA GLU A 223 -8.77 -0.27 8.11
C GLU A 223 -7.52 -1.14 8.15
N PHE A 224 -6.46 -0.73 7.46
CA PHE A 224 -5.18 -1.42 7.52
C PHE A 224 -4.67 -1.51 8.97
N LEU A 225 -4.65 -0.40 9.70
CA LEU A 225 -4.17 -0.33 11.08
C LEU A 225 -5.11 -0.98 12.11
N GLY A 226 -6.30 -1.44 11.70
CA GLY A 226 -7.33 -1.96 12.62
C GLY A 226 -7.88 -0.89 13.56
N LEU A 227 -7.96 0.37 13.10
CA LEU A 227 -8.56 1.51 13.80
C LEU A 227 -10.01 1.75 13.38
N ALA A 228 -10.40 1.27 12.21
CA ALA A 228 -11.77 1.34 11.73
C ALA A 228 -12.72 0.55 12.67
N PRO A 229 -13.79 1.17 13.19
CA PRO A 229 -14.73 0.48 14.06
C PRO A 229 -15.43 -0.64 13.27
N ALA A 230 -15.55 -1.82 13.89
CA ALA A 230 -16.40 -2.87 13.36
C ALA A 230 -17.85 -2.38 13.35
N PRO A 231 -18.61 -2.59 12.27
CA PRO A 231 -20.03 -2.25 12.27
C PRO A 231 -20.74 -3.11 13.32
N LEU A 232 -21.43 -2.46 14.25
CA LEU A 232 -22.14 -3.09 15.36
C LEU A 232 -23.60 -3.38 14.99
N THR A 233 -24.13 -2.72 13.95
CA THR A 233 -25.53 -2.84 13.51
C THR A 233 -25.65 -3.04 12.00
N GLU A 234 -26.73 -3.70 11.56
CA GLU A 234 -27.03 -3.85 10.13
C GLU A 234 -27.16 -2.50 9.40
N ASP A 235 -27.65 -1.46 10.07
CA ASP A 235 -27.75 -0.12 9.49
C ASP A 235 -26.37 0.52 9.25
N GLU A 236 -25.38 0.27 10.10
CA GLU A 236 -23.98 0.68 9.86
C GLU A 236 -23.33 -0.11 8.72
N ILE A 237 -23.75 -1.37 8.51
CA ILE A 237 -23.34 -2.18 7.35
C ILE A 237 -23.96 -1.63 6.05
N ARG A 238 -25.23 -1.18 6.11
CA ARG A 238 -25.98 -0.63 4.97
C ARG A 238 -25.60 0.83 4.66
N GLN A 239 -25.09 1.55 5.65
CA GLN A 239 -24.57 2.91 5.52
C GLN A 239 -23.08 2.92 5.91
N PRO A 240 -22.22 2.20 5.17
CA PRO A 240 -20.81 2.23 5.45
C PRO A 240 -20.34 3.68 5.35
N ARG A 241 -19.62 4.13 6.38
CA ARG A 241 -18.92 5.42 6.44
C ARG A 241 -19.74 6.69 6.76
N ARG A 242 -20.70 6.66 7.69
CA ARG A 242 -21.18 7.89 8.40
C ARG A 242 -20.11 8.51 9.34
N THR A 243 -18.82 8.37 9.02
CA THR A 243 -17.75 8.23 10.01
C THR A 243 -17.26 9.52 10.67
N PRO A 244 -16.88 9.48 11.96
CA PRO A 244 -15.85 10.36 12.51
C PRO A 244 -14.57 10.46 11.65
N ASP A 245 -13.96 11.64 11.63
CA ASP A 245 -12.63 11.84 11.04
C ASP A 245 -11.56 11.05 11.83
N LEU A 246 -10.92 10.07 11.19
CA LEU A 246 -9.88 9.21 11.78
C LEU A 246 -8.46 9.74 11.54
N SER A 247 -8.31 10.92 10.92
CA SER A 247 -6.99 11.45 10.51
C SER A 247 -6.02 11.58 11.69
N GLN A 248 -6.49 12.05 12.84
CA GLN A 248 -5.67 12.18 14.05
C GLN A 248 -5.27 10.81 14.63
N SER A 249 -6.20 9.84 14.65
CA SER A 249 -5.91 8.49 15.12
C SER A 249 -4.90 7.77 14.22
N VAL A 250 -5.08 7.90 12.90
CA VAL A 250 -4.14 7.39 11.90
C VAL A 250 -2.76 8.03 12.10
N TRP A 251 -2.70 9.37 12.16
CA TRP A 251 -1.45 10.10 12.38
C TRP A 251 -0.72 9.63 13.65
N HIS A 252 -1.44 9.52 14.78
CA HIS A 252 -0.85 9.09 16.04
C HIS A 252 -0.20 7.70 15.94
N VAL A 253 -0.86 6.76 15.25
CA VAL A 253 -0.31 5.42 15.07
C VAL A 253 0.86 5.43 14.10
N LEU A 254 0.77 6.13 12.97
CA LEU A 254 1.87 6.22 12.01
C LEU A 254 3.14 6.80 12.65
N GLU A 255 3.00 7.87 13.45
CA GLU A 255 4.09 8.50 14.18
C GLU A 255 4.68 7.54 15.24
N ARG A 256 3.82 7.05 16.15
CA ARG A 256 4.27 6.25 17.31
C ARG A 256 4.85 4.90 16.91
N ARG A 257 4.33 4.31 15.83
CA ARG A 257 4.76 3.00 15.30
C ARG A 257 5.85 3.13 14.22
N TRP A 258 6.32 4.35 13.96
CA TRP A 258 7.41 4.67 13.04
C TRP A 258 7.20 4.11 11.63
N THR A 259 6.01 4.33 11.09
CA THR A 259 5.73 4.03 9.69
C THR A 259 6.59 4.91 8.81
N GLN A 260 7.24 4.32 7.81
CA GLN A 260 8.15 5.02 6.90
C GLN A 260 7.81 4.76 5.43
N LEU A 261 6.96 3.77 5.14
CA LEU A 261 6.59 3.39 3.78
C LEU A 261 5.08 3.18 3.66
N LEU A 262 4.46 3.93 2.75
CA LEU A 262 3.07 3.77 2.35
C LEU A 262 3.02 3.16 0.94
N LEU A 263 2.47 1.95 0.83
CA LEU A 263 2.26 1.26 -0.43
C LEU A 263 0.81 1.47 -0.88
N VAL A 264 0.64 2.07 -2.05
CA VAL A 264 -0.67 2.33 -2.65
C VAL A 264 -0.79 1.51 -3.93
N ASP A 265 -1.61 0.46 -3.89
CA ASP A 265 -1.84 -0.42 -5.05
C ASP A 265 -3.15 -0.10 -5.77
N GLY A 266 -3.22 -0.45 -7.06
CA GLY A 266 -4.43 -0.31 -7.85
C GLY A 266 -4.70 1.10 -8.37
N MET A 267 -3.66 1.90 -8.65
CA MET A 267 -3.81 3.29 -9.11
C MET A 267 -4.68 3.48 -10.36
N GLN A 268 -4.81 2.46 -11.22
CA GLN A 268 -5.73 2.49 -12.37
C GLN A 268 -7.22 2.72 -12.00
N ARG A 269 -7.57 2.63 -10.72
CA ARG A 269 -8.92 2.89 -10.19
C ARG A 269 -9.21 4.37 -9.98
N VAL A 270 -8.19 5.22 -10.00
CA VAL A 270 -8.26 6.62 -9.55
C VAL A 270 -8.08 7.57 -10.73
N HIS A 271 -8.95 8.56 -10.85
CA HIS A 271 -8.76 9.65 -11.81
C HIS A 271 -7.78 10.71 -11.27
N PRO A 272 -6.92 11.35 -12.09
CA PRO A 272 -5.98 12.37 -11.63
C PRO A 272 -6.61 13.47 -10.76
N ASP A 273 -7.80 13.95 -11.13
CA ASP A 273 -8.50 15.01 -10.37
C ASP A 273 -8.93 14.58 -8.96
N GLN A 274 -9.26 13.30 -8.80
CA GLN A 274 -9.63 12.73 -7.50
C GLN A 274 -8.40 12.58 -6.60
N LEU A 275 -7.23 12.39 -7.19
CA LEU A 275 -5.98 12.22 -6.46
C LEU A 275 -5.41 13.54 -5.90
N VAL A 276 -5.71 14.69 -6.54
CA VAL A 276 -5.15 16.01 -6.17
C VAL A 276 -5.31 16.36 -4.68
N PRO A 277 -6.52 16.30 -4.07
CA PRO A 277 -6.68 16.66 -2.65
C PRO A 277 -5.89 15.75 -1.71
N VAL A 278 -5.72 14.48 -2.09
CA VAL A 278 -5.06 13.45 -1.29
C VAL A 278 -3.54 13.55 -1.38
N LEU A 279 -3.00 14.03 -2.51
CA LEU A 279 -1.56 14.27 -2.62
C LEU A 279 -1.08 15.28 -1.58
N HIS A 280 -1.86 16.33 -1.31
CA HIS A 280 -1.53 17.28 -0.23
C HIS A 280 -1.47 16.61 1.14
N TYR A 281 -2.35 15.65 1.42
CA TYR A 281 -2.31 14.88 2.66
C TYR A 281 -1.09 13.95 2.71
N PHE A 282 -0.75 13.29 1.60
CA PHE A 282 0.46 12.47 1.53
C PHE A 282 1.75 13.29 1.62
N ASP A 283 1.77 14.51 1.08
CA ASP A 283 2.88 15.44 1.27
C ASP A 283 3.00 15.87 2.73
N PHE A 284 1.88 16.16 3.39
CA PHE A 284 1.86 16.42 4.83
C PHE A 284 2.43 15.23 5.63
N LEU A 285 2.01 14.00 5.34
CA LEU A 285 2.58 12.81 5.99
C LEU A 285 4.08 12.63 5.67
N ARG A 286 4.50 12.91 4.44
CA ARG A 286 5.92 12.84 4.03
C ARG A 286 6.77 13.86 4.78
N GLU A 287 6.31 15.11 4.87
CA GLU A 287 7.04 16.21 5.51
C GLU A 287 7.08 16.08 7.03
N GLN A 288 5.97 15.68 7.65
CA GLN A 288 5.87 15.60 9.12
C GLN A 288 6.44 14.30 9.67
N LEU A 289 6.23 13.17 8.99
CA LEU A 289 6.58 11.83 9.50
C LEU A 289 7.70 11.14 8.72
N GLY A 290 8.15 11.70 7.60
CA GLY A 290 9.17 11.08 6.76
C GLY A 290 8.67 9.88 5.94
N ILE A 291 7.35 9.75 5.76
CA ILE A 291 6.75 8.61 5.05
C ILE A 291 6.97 8.74 3.54
N THR A 292 7.64 7.76 2.93
CA THR A 292 7.74 7.66 1.47
C THR A 292 6.52 6.93 0.92
N THR A 293 5.91 7.45 -0.16
CA THR A 293 4.79 6.76 -0.83
C THR A 293 5.27 6.04 -2.09
N ALA A 294 4.85 4.79 -2.26
CA ALA A 294 5.04 4.01 -3.48
C ALA A 294 3.67 3.74 -4.14
N PHE A 295 3.46 4.35 -5.30
CA PHE A 295 2.25 4.19 -6.11
C PHE A 295 2.43 3.06 -7.12
N CYS A 296 1.47 2.14 -7.19
CA CYS A 296 1.51 0.99 -8.09
C CYS A 296 0.20 0.83 -8.84
N GLY A 297 0.29 0.60 -10.14
CA GLY A 297 -0.87 0.35 -10.98
C GLY A 297 -0.55 0.53 -12.45
N THR A 298 -1.48 0.13 -13.32
CA THR A 298 -1.34 0.38 -14.76
C THR A 298 -1.71 1.82 -15.06
N GLY A 299 -0.83 2.56 -15.73
CA GLY A 299 -0.97 3.99 -15.97
C GLY A 299 -0.67 4.84 -14.74
N ALA A 300 -0.12 4.27 -13.67
CA ALA A 300 0.16 4.97 -12.43
C ALA A 300 1.08 6.19 -12.63
N ARG A 301 2.05 6.10 -13.56
CA ARG A 301 2.94 7.22 -13.90
C ARG A 301 2.15 8.42 -14.38
N GLU A 302 1.30 8.24 -15.37
CA GLU A 302 0.55 9.35 -15.96
C GLU A 302 -0.53 9.86 -15.01
N ILE A 303 -1.17 8.98 -14.23
CA ILE A 303 -2.16 9.38 -13.23
C ILE A 303 -1.53 10.28 -12.16
N VAL A 304 -0.43 9.82 -11.55
CA VAL A 304 0.24 10.57 -10.48
C VAL A 304 0.89 11.84 -11.04
N ARG A 305 1.51 11.78 -12.22
CA ARG A 305 2.10 12.96 -12.88
C ARG A 305 1.05 14.03 -13.17
N ALA A 306 -0.07 13.66 -13.79
CA ALA A 306 -1.14 14.60 -14.11
C ALA A 306 -1.74 15.23 -12.84
N ALA A 307 -1.89 14.45 -11.77
CA ALA A 307 -2.33 14.95 -10.47
C ALA A 307 -1.31 15.92 -9.85
N ARG A 308 -0.01 15.59 -9.90
CA ARG A 308 1.09 16.45 -9.38
C ARG A 308 1.15 17.79 -10.09
N VAL A 309 1.03 17.79 -11.43
CA VAL A 309 1.00 19.05 -12.21
C VAL A 309 -0.08 20.00 -11.72
N LYS A 310 -1.25 19.47 -11.33
CA LYS A 310 -2.39 20.23 -10.82
C LYS A 310 -2.22 20.62 -9.34
N ALA A 311 -1.87 19.66 -8.48
CA ALA A 311 -1.74 19.87 -7.04
C ALA A 311 -0.67 20.93 -6.70
N ASP A 312 0.47 20.86 -7.38
CA ASP A 312 1.63 21.70 -7.07
C ASP A 312 1.59 23.05 -7.84
N GLY A 313 0.51 23.33 -8.59
CA GLY A 313 0.40 24.54 -9.43
C GLY A 313 1.53 24.66 -10.47
N LEU A 314 2.05 23.52 -10.95
CA LEU A 314 3.26 23.48 -11.77
C LEU A 314 3.01 24.02 -13.17
N SER A 315 1.77 24.05 -13.63
CA SER A 315 1.41 24.67 -14.90
C SER A 315 1.62 26.19 -14.82
N GLU A 316 1.07 26.85 -13.80
CA GLU A 316 1.24 28.29 -13.58
C GLU A 316 2.69 28.66 -13.22
N ALA A 317 3.37 27.79 -12.47
CA ALA A 317 4.78 27.98 -12.12
C ALA A 317 5.69 27.89 -13.35
N HIS A 318 5.46 26.94 -14.26
CA HIS A 318 6.22 26.86 -15.52
C HIS A 318 5.98 28.05 -16.43
N GLU A 319 4.74 28.55 -16.52
CA GLU A 319 4.45 29.75 -17.30
C GLU A 319 5.23 30.95 -16.73
N SER A 320 5.17 31.12 -15.40
CA SER A 320 5.91 32.16 -14.69
C SER A 320 7.44 32.03 -14.85
N LEU A 321 7.97 30.81 -14.80
CA LEU A 321 9.38 30.51 -15.04
C LEU A 321 9.77 30.81 -16.50
N SER A 322 8.91 30.47 -17.45
CA SER A 322 9.12 30.74 -18.87
C SER A 322 9.20 32.23 -19.17
N LEU A 323 8.46 33.07 -18.44
CA LEU A 323 8.57 34.53 -18.54
C LEU A 323 9.88 35.07 -17.94
N ARG A 324 10.43 34.41 -16.93
CA ARG A 324 11.66 34.82 -16.21
C ARG A 324 12.93 34.13 -16.69
N ALA A 325 12.81 33.19 -17.63
CA ALA A 325 13.92 32.37 -18.08
C ALA A 325 15.01 33.23 -18.76
N PRO A 326 16.30 33.01 -18.41
CA PRO A 326 17.39 33.79 -18.98
C PRO A 326 17.47 33.54 -20.49
N VAL A 327 17.75 34.61 -21.23
CA VAL A 327 17.97 34.56 -22.67
C VAL A 327 19.48 34.58 -22.91
N ILE A 328 20.01 33.54 -23.54
CA ILE A 328 21.41 33.44 -23.93
C ILE A 328 21.51 33.65 -25.43
N THR A 329 22.47 34.44 -25.87
CA THR A 329 22.76 34.62 -27.31
C THR A 329 23.75 33.54 -27.74
N GLY A 330 23.37 32.73 -28.73
CA GLY A 330 24.24 31.73 -29.34
C GLY A 330 25.34 32.36 -30.19
N GLU A 331 26.35 31.56 -30.58
CA GLU A 331 27.45 32.00 -31.45
C GLU A 331 26.97 32.50 -32.82
N ASP A 332 25.78 32.09 -33.26
CA ASP A 332 25.10 32.56 -34.47
C ASP A 332 24.33 33.87 -34.28
N GLY A 333 24.46 34.51 -33.11
CA GLY A 333 23.78 35.76 -32.76
C GLY A 333 22.30 35.59 -32.40
N LYS A 334 21.76 34.36 -32.39
CA LYS A 334 20.35 34.13 -32.06
C LYS A 334 20.14 34.07 -30.56
N GLN A 335 19.03 34.62 -30.12
CA GLN A 335 18.61 34.58 -28.73
C GLN A 335 17.85 33.28 -28.43
N HIS A 336 18.35 32.53 -27.46
CA HIS A 336 17.78 31.28 -26.97
C HIS A 336 17.32 31.46 -25.53
N ARG A 337 16.03 31.26 -25.28
CA ARG A 337 15.50 31.25 -23.91
C ARG A 337 15.82 29.91 -23.26
N VAL A 338 16.49 29.93 -22.10
CA VAL A 338 16.89 28.72 -21.39
C VAL A 338 15.81 28.34 -20.39
N LEU A 339 14.91 27.47 -20.85
CA LEU A 339 13.90 26.87 -20.00
C LEU A 339 14.51 25.71 -19.20
N PRO A 340 13.96 25.41 -18.00
CA PRO A 340 14.28 24.19 -17.28
C PRO A 340 14.09 22.97 -18.18
N GLN A 341 15.14 22.15 -18.31
CA GLN A 341 15.13 20.96 -19.19
C GLN A 341 14.42 19.75 -18.57
N ALA A 342 14.03 19.83 -17.29
CA ALA A 342 13.46 18.73 -16.54
C ALA A 342 12.06 19.10 -16.01
N ASP A 343 11.14 18.15 -16.11
CA ASP A 343 9.80 18.25 -15.56
C ASP A 343 9.86 18.21 -14.01
N PRO A 344 9.42 19.25 -13.28
CA PRO A 344 9.37 19.29 -11.82
C PRO A 344 8.42 18.24 -11.23
N SER A 345 7.45 17.72 -12.00
CA SER A 345 6.58 16.60 -11.57
C SER A 345 7.23 15.23 -11.77
N ARG A 346 8.50 15.17 -12.18
CA ARG A 346 9.19 13.92 -12.50
C ARG A 346 9.43 13.09 -11.25
N LEU A 347 8.62 12.05 -11.10
CA LEU A 347 8.83 11.02 -10.10
C LEU A 347 9.80 9.93 -10.62
N PRO A 348 10.61 9.32 -9.74
CA PRO A 348 11.28 8.07 -10.03
C PRO A 348 10.25 6.98 -10.41
N VAL A 349 10.31 6.48 -11.65
CA VAL A 349 9.44 5.41 -12.14
C VAL A 349 10.23 4.10 -12.26
N THR A 350 9.64 3.02 -11.78
CA THR A 350 10.00 1.64 -12.13
C THR A 350 8.99 1.17 -13.15
N TRP A 351 9.46 0.81 -14.33
CA TRP A 351 8.62 0.23 -15.37
C TRP A 351 8.84 -1.27 -15.42
N LEU A 352 7.76 -2.05 -15.47
CA LEU A 352 7.79 -3.50 -15.64
C LEU A 352 7.11 -3.89 -16.95
N ASP A 353 7.93 -4.33 -17.89
CA ASP A 353 7.49 -4.92 -19.15
C ASP A 353 7.24 -6.43 -19.02
N PRO A 354 6.47 -7.03 -19.95
CA PRO A 354 6.53 -8.47 -20.18
C PRO A 354 7.98 -8.91 -20.42
N ILE A 355 8.33 -10.09 -19.94
CA ILE A 355 9.69 -10.62 -20.03
C ILE A 355 9.96 -10.94 -21.51
N PRO A 356 10.96 -10.29 -22.14
CA PRO A 356 11.18 -10.46 -23.57
C PRO A 356 11.77 -11.85 -23.87
N LEU A 357 11.38 -12.44 -25.00
CA LEU A 357 12.02 -13.65 -25.51
C LEU A 357 13.48 -13.39 -25.88
N TYR A 358 13.74 -12.25 -26.52
CA TYR A 358 15.06 -11.78 -26.96
C TYR A 358 15.09 -10.25 -26.86
N ASP A 359 16.00 -9.69 -26.08
CA ASP A 359 16.26 -8.23 -26.03
C ASP A 359 17.76 -7.94 -25.89
N GLY A 360 18.54 -8.49 -26.83
CA GLY A 360 20.02 -8.45 -26.77
C GLY A 360 20.63 -9.41 -25.74
N ASP A 361 19.86 -9.87 -24.76
CA ASP A 361 20.15 -10.98 -23.86
C ASP A 361 19.28 -12.20 -24.21
N GLN A 362 19.91 -13.34 -24.48
CA GLN A 362 19.22 -14.59 -24.81
C GLN A 362 18.93 -15.45 -23.57
N ASP A 363 19.43 -15.08 -22.38
CA ASP A 363 19.32 -15.88 -21.17
C ASP A 363 18.24 -15.40 -20.18
N THR A 364 17.77 -14.14 -20.28
CA THR A 364 16.72 -13.62 -19.38
C THR A 364 15.48 -14.51 -19.35
N TRP A 365 14.89 -14.87 -20.49
CA TRP A 365 13.70 -15.73 -20.51
C TRP A 365 13.99 -17.18 -20.06
N PRO A 366 15.01 -17.88 -20.58
CA PRO A 366 15.40 -19.21 -20.09
C PRO A 366 15.75 -19.27 -18.60
N SER A 367 16.36 -18.23 -18.03
CA SER A 367 16.71 -18.18 -16.60
C SER A 367 15.46 -18.13 -15.70
N VAL A 368 14.43 -17.38 -16.11
CA VAL A 368 13.14 -17.36 -15.41
C VAL A 368 12.49 -18.75 -15.45
N LEU A 369 12.52 -19.41 -16.62
CA LEU A 369 11.98 -20.77 -16.76
C LEU A 369 12.75 -21.80 -15.93
N ARG A 370 14.09 -21.70 -15.86
CA ARG A 370 14.90 -22.51 -14.94
C ARG A 370 14.47 -22.29 -13.50
N GLY A 371 14.24 -21.05 -13.08
CA GLY A 371 13.76 -20.75 -11.74
C GLY A 371 12.42 -21.41 -11.42
N PHE A 372 11.50 -21.44 -12.38
CA PHE A 372 10.24 -22.20 -12.23
C PHE A 372 10.50 -23.71 -12.16
N GLU A 373 11.33 -24.25 -13.04
CA GLU A 373 11.66 -25.68 -13.12
C GLU A 373 12.31 -26.17 -11.82
N GLU A 374 13.27 -25.41 -11.27
CA GLU A 374 13.91 -25.69 -9.98
C GLU A 374 12.91 -25.65 -8.83
N ALA A 375 11.86 -24.84 -8.93
CA ALA A 375 10.83 -24.71 -7.91
C ALA A 375 9.74 -25.80 -8.03
N LEU A 376 9.66 -26.55 -9.14
CA LEU A 376 8.66 -27.61 -9.33
C LEU A 376 8.91 -28.80 -8.40
N CYS A 377 7.86 -29.32 -7.75
CA CYS A 377 7.93 -30.46 -6.82
C CYS A 377 7.22 -31.67 -7.43
N LEU A 378 7.75 -32.19 -8.53
CA LEU A 378 7.20 -33.36 -9.21
C LEU A 378 8.20 -34.53 -9.14
N HIS A 379 7.70 -35.75 -8.97
CA HIS A 379 8.54 -36.95 -8.79
C HIS A 379 9.34 -37.32 -10.05
N GLN A 380 8.80 -37.02 -11.24
CA GLN A 380 9.36 -37.45 -12.52
C GLN A 380 9.69 -36.29 -13.47
N LEU A 381 9.91 -35.09 -12.93
CA LEU A 381 10.20 -33.91 -13.73
C LEU A 381 11.38 -34.15 -14.68
N SER A 382 11.10 -34.11 -15.98
CA SER A 382 12.11 -34.23 -17.01
C SER A 382 13.07 -33.03 -16.97
N PRO A 383 14.39 -33.23 -17.10
CA PRO A 383 15.32 -32.12 -17.23
C PRO A 383 14.95 -31.23 -18.41
N HIS A 384 14.93 -29.92 -18.20
CA HIS A 384 14.58 -28.93 -19.23
C HIS A 384 13.14 -29.01 -19.73
N ALA A 385 12.20 -29.58 -18.96
CA ALA A 385 10.77 -29.61 -19.29
C ALA A 385 10.20 -28.23 -19.66
N LEU A 386 10.59 -27.17 -18.95
CA LEU A 386 10.15 -25.80 -19.25
C LEU A 386 11.09 -25.10 -20.23
N VAL A 387 12.40 -25.25 -20.04
CA VAL A 387 13.41 -24.57 -20.86
C VAL A 387 13.37 -25.05 -22.32
N GLY A 388 13.11 -26.34 -22.55
CA GLY A 388 12.94 -26.91 -23.89
C GLY A 388 11.76 -26.29 -24.64
N GLU A 389 10.70 -25.92 -23.92
CA GLU A 389 9.50 -25.28 -24.46
C GLU A 389 9.54 -23.75 -24.39
N ALA A 390 10.71 -23.13 -24.21
CA ALA A 390 10.84 -21.70 -23.99
C ALA A 390 10.14 -20.83 -25.04
N LYS A 391 10.28 -21.15 -26.34
CA LYS A 391 9.63 -20.41 -27.43
C LYS A 391 8.11 -20.56 -27.39
N TYR A 392 7.64 -21.76 -27.04
CA TYR A 392 6.23 -22.06 -26.94
C TYR A 392 5.60 -21.31 -25.77
N LEU A 393 6.18 -21.42 -24.57
CA LEU A 393 5.73 -20.73 -23.36
C LEU A 393 5.71 -19.21 -23.56
N HIS A 394 6.73 -18.64 -24.20
CA HIS A 394 6.73 -17.20 -24.48
C HIS A 394 5.62 -16.82 -25.47
N ARG A 395 5.42 -17.59 -26.54
CA ARG A 395 4.34 -17.33 -27.51
C ARG A 395 2.97 -17.37 -26.85
N ARG A 396 2.75 -18.33 -25.96
CA ARG A 396 1.46 -18.53 -25.29
C ARG A 396 1.18 -17.48 -24.22
N THR A 397 2.19 -17.06 -23.48
CA THR A 397 2.04 -16.15 -22.34
C THR A 397 2.35 -14.70 -22.68
N GLY A 398 2.95 -14.43 -23.85
CA GLY A 398 3.45 -13.12 -24.24
C GLY A 398 4.55 -12.55 -23.33
N GLY A 399 5.19 -13.40 -22.51
CA GLY A 399 6.13 -12.96 -21.47
C GLY A 399 5.47 -12.36 -20.22
N TYR A 400 4.14 -12.40 -20.11
CA TYR A 400 3.43 -11.88 -18.94
C TYR A 400 3.57 -12.84 -17.75
N LEU A 401 4.24 -12.38 -16.69
CA LEU A 401 4.50 -13.17 -15.48
C LEU A 401 3.24 -13.80 -14.89
N ARG A 402 2.11 -13.07 -14.88
CA ARG A 402 0.83 -13.59 -14.37
C ARG A 402 0.36 -14.81 -15.17
N LEU A 403 0.39 -14.74 -16.51
CA LEU A 403 -0.06 -15.84 -17.37
C LEU A 403 0.91 -17.02 -17.28
N LEU A 404 2.22 -16.73 -17.27
CA LEU A 404 3.25 -17.74 -17.13
C LEU A 404 3.13 -18.51 -15.82
N SER A 405 3.02 -17.80 -14.69
CA SER A 405 2.88 -18.46 -13.39
C SER A 405 1.56 -19.22 -13.28
N GLN A 406 0.46 -18.67 -13.78
CA GLN A 406 -0.83 -19.36 -13.80
C GLN A 406 -0.72 -20.69 -14.55
N LEU A 407 -0.15 -20.66 -15.77
CA LEU A 407 0.03 -21.83 -16.63
C LEU A 407 0.87 -22.91 -15.93
N ILE A 408 2.05 -22.53 -15.43
CA ILE A 408 2.99 -23.48 -14.82
C ILE A 408 2.43 -24.06 -13.51
N CYS A 409 1.82 -23.22 -12.66
CA CYS A 409 1.23 -23.67 -11.41
C CYS A 409 0.06 -24.62 -11.64
N GLN A 410 -0.84 -24.30 -12.59
CA GLN A 410 -1.92 -25.20 -12.98
C GLN A 410 -1.39 -26.50 -13.58
N ALA A 411 -0.34 -26.44 -14.41
CA ALA A 411 0.28 -27.63 -14.98
C ALA A 411 0.84 -28.55 -13.90
N ALA A 412 1.52 -27.97 -12.91
CA ALA A 412 2.04 -28.74 -11.78
C ALA A 412 0.92 -29.38 -10.97
N ILE A 413 -0.16 -28.66 -10.68
CA ILE A 413 -1.33 -29.18 -9.96
C ILE A 413 -1.96 -30.34 -10.75
N THR A 414 -2.25 -30.16 -12.03
CA THR A 414 -2.82 -31.21 -12.89
C THR A 414 -1.89 -32.42 -13.00
N ALA A 415 -0.58 -32.22 -13.17
CA ALA A 415 0.39 -33.31 -13.22
C ALA A 415 0.43 -34.14 -11.93
N ILE A 416 0.21 -33.50 -10.78
CA ILE A 416 0.13 -34.17 -9.47
C ILE A 416 -1.20 -34.92 -9.35
N GLU A 417 -2.33 -34.27 -9.63
CA GLU A 417 -3.66 -34.85 -9.48
C GLU A 417 -3.87 -36.07 -10.39
N GLU A 418 -3.35 -36.01 -11.61
CA GLU A 418 -3.43 -37.11 -12.59
C GLU A 418 -2.31 -38.16 -12.42
N GLY A 419 -1.33 -37.91 -11.55
CA GLY A 419 -0.19 -38.79 -11.33
C GLY A 419 0.81 -38.86 -12.49
N LEU A 420 0.78 -37.87 -13.41
CA LEU A 420 1.75 -37.73 -14.50
C LEU A 420 3.15 -37.40 -13.97
N GLU A 421 3.22 -36.57 -12.92
CA GLU A 421 4.45 -36.18 -12.21
C GLU A 421 5.57 -35.58 -13.11
N ASP A 422 5.20 -35.06 -14.28
CA ASP A 422 6.07 -34.36 -15.22
C ASP A 422 5.30 -33.25 -15.96
N ILE A 423 6.01 -32.27 -16.54
CA ILE A 423 5.43 -31.20 -17.37
C ILE A 423 5.77 -31.45 -18.83
N THR A 424 4.75 -31.83 -19.61
CA THR A 424 4.87 -31.99 -21.06
C THR A 424 4.25 -30.82 -21.81
N LYS A 425 4.59 -30.69 -23.09
CA LYS A 425 3.98 -29.68 -23.95
C LYS A 425 2.48 -29.93 -24.13
N GLU A 426 2.07 -31.19 -24.24
CA GLU A 426 0.67 -31.59 -24.36
C GLU A 426 -0.13 -31.19 -23.11
N LEU A 427 0.44 -31.42 -21.93
CA LEU A 427 -0.17 -30.98 -20.67
C LEU A 427 -0.28 -29.46 -20.62
N LEU A 428 0.79 -28.76 -21.02
CA LEU A 428 0.73 -27.30 -21.11
C LEU A 428 -0.43 -26.91 -22.02
N GLU A 429 -0.50 -27.43 -23.26
CA GLU A 429 -1.55 -27.18 -24.27
C GLU A 429 -2.98 -27.31 -23.72
N ASP A 430 -3.26 -28.30 -22.90
CA ASP A 430 -4.58 -28.55 -22.32
C ASP A 430 -5.06 -27.47 -21.32
N ILE A 431 -4.15 -26.75 -20.67
CA ILE A 431 -4.51 -25.80 -19.60
C ILE A 431 -5.05 -24.48 -20.15
N ASP A 432 -6.25 -24.09 -19.72
CA ASP A 432 -6.81 -22.79 -20.09
C ASP A 432 -6.14 -21.63 -19.34
N ILE A 433 -5.52 -20.73 -20.10
CA ILE A 433 -4.97 -19.47 -19.62
C ILE A 433 -5.49 -18.28 -20.42
N GLY A 434 -6.82 -18.15 -20.58
CA GLY A 434 -7.53 -16.91 -20.95
C GLY A 434 -6.86 -16.08 -22.05
N GLY A 435 -7.24 -16.37 -23.30
CA GLY A 435 -6.64 -15.82 -24.53
C GLY A 435 -6.90 -14.35 -24.85
#